data_AF-A0A7C2FHL0-F1
#
_entry.id   AF-A0A7C2FHL0-F1
#
_cell.length_a   1.000
_cell.length_b   1.000
_cell.length_c   1.000
_cell.angle_alpha   90.00
_cell.angle_beta   90.00
_cell.angle_gamma   90.00
#
_symmetry.space_group_name_H-M   'P 1'
#
loop_
_entity.id
_entity.type
_entity.pdbx_description
1 polymer ?
#
loop_
_entity_poly.entity_id
_entity_poly.type
_entity_poly.pdbx_seq_one_letter_code
_entity_poly.pdbx_strand_id
1 'polypeptide(L)'
;MNMLWAVILLPAGLLILIKAADLLVDGAVSVAEKFHISPLLIGLTIVAMGTSAPEVAASITAAAHNFGDTAIGNVYGSNIANLALVGGICAIIRPIRIGRSIVRRELPALFVVSMLLWPVLFDLQLSRSDAVILLVIFAALMGFVVHAARKQIKTGTVNASQSDILAEVETHAKNKPVYLSVVLIVLGLVGLAGGADLTVRSAVFIGKAAGLSEAVIGLTIIAIGTSLPELTTCVVASVKGHDDLSIGNLIGSNIFNTLLVVSTAGLVRPFSINPRLTGTDYWVMVGVTGLFVAISGITRNIKRLSGIILTATYIAYMTYVFVFTRGV
;
A
#
# COMPACT_ATOMS: atom_id res chain seq x y z
N MET A 1 21.97 19.34 -4.64
CA MET A 1 21.42 18.97 -5.97
C MET A 1 21.25 20.25 -6.78
N ASN A 2 21.64 20.28 -8.05
CA ASN A 2 21.35 21.41 -8.94
C ASN A 2 20.19 21.02 -9.90
N MET A 3 19.66 21.98 -10.65
CA MET A 3 18.51 21.76 -11.53
C MET A 3 18.77 20.66 -12.58
N LEU A 4 19.94 20.68 -13.21
CA LEU A 4 20.32 19.66 -14.20
C LEU A 4 20.25 18.24 -13.61
N TRP A 5 20.84 18.05 -12.43
CA TRP A 5 20.78 16.76 -11.73
C TRP A 5 19.36 16.38 -11.34
N ALA A 6 18.54 17.32 -10.86
CA ALA A 6 17.16 17.01 -10.48
C ALA A 6 16.33 16.51 -11.67
N VAL A 7 16.46 17.16 -12.83
CA VAL A 7 15.77 16.78 -14.08
C VAL A 7 16.23 15.42 -14.61
N ILE A 8 17.49 15.05 -14.43
CA ILE A 8 18.02 13.73 -14.82
C ILE A 8 17.62 12.63 -13.82
N LEU A 9 17.68 12.94 -12.52
CA LEU A 9 17.45 11.97 -11.46
C LEU A 9 15.96 11.62 -11.28
N LEU A 10 15.04 12.53 -11.60
CA LEU A 10 13.60 12.26 -11.56
C LEU A 10 13.19 11.06 -12.45
N PRO A 11 13.48 11.07 -13.77
CA PRO A 11 13.18 9.94 -14.64
C PRO A 11 14.03 8.71 -14.30
N ALA A 12 15.28 8.89 -13.85
CA ALA A 12 16.10 7.76 -13.39
C ALA A 12 15.46 7.03 -12.19
N GLY A 13 14.93 7.78 -11.20
CA GLY A 13 14.21 7.21 -10.06
C GLY A 13 12.94 6.45 -10.49
N LEU A 14 12.18 6.99 -11.45
CA LEU A 14 11.01 6.30 -12.02
C LEU A 14 11.39 5.01 -12.74
N LEU A 15 12.49 5.01 -13.50
CA LEU A 15 13.01 3.80 -14.16
C LEU A 15 13.48 2.75 -13.14
N ILE A 16 14.14 3.19 -12.07
CA ILE A 16 14.53 2.32 -10.95
C ILE A 16 13.28 1.70 -10.31
N LEU A 17 12.24 2.49 -10.03
CA LEU A 17 10.98 1.99 -9.47
C LEU A 17 10.38 0.88 -10.35
N ILE A 18 10.27 1.11 -11.66
CA ILE A 18 9.71 0.13 -12.60
C ILE A 18 10.54 -1.16 -12.59
N LYS A 19 11.87 -1.03 -12.64
CA LYS A 19 12.74 -2.21 -12.65
C LYS A 19 12.77 -2.94 -11.32
N ALA A 20 12.70 -2.22 -10.20
CA ALA A 20 12.66 -2.78 -8.87
C ALA A 20 11.34 -3.52 -8.60
N ALA A 21 10.21 -2.96 -9.04
CA ALA A 21 8.91 -3.65 -9.02
C ALA A 21 8.93 -4.93 -9.86
N ASP A 22 9.56 -4.91 -11.04
CA ASP A 22 9.74 -6.08 -11.90
C ASP A 22 10.49 -7.22 -11.18
N LEU A 23 11.60 -6.90 -10.50
CA LEU A 23 12.37 -7.85 -9.68
C LEU A 23 11.59 -8.36 -8.47
N LEU A 24 10.90 -7.46 -7.76
CA LEU A 24 10.09 -7.80 -6.59
C LEU A 24 8.98 -8.77 -6.95
N VAL A 25 8.23 -8.47 -8.02
CA VAL A 25 7.12 -9.32 -8.49
C VAL A 25 7.65 -10.69 -8.93
N ASP A 26 8.73 -10.75 -9.71
CA ASP A 26 9.34 -12.03 -10.12
C ASP A 26 9.80 -12.87 -8.93
N GLY A 27 10.45 -12.22 -7.95
CA GLY A 27 10.91 -12.88 -6.74
C GLY A 27 9.74 -13.39 -5.90
N ALA A 28 8.72 -12.56 -5.69
CA ALA A 28 7.52 -12.86 -4.92
C ALA A 28 6.73 -14.04 -5.51
N VAL A 29 6.48 -14.02 -6.82
CA VAL A 29 5.76 -15.10 -7.53
C VAL A 29 6.57 -16.39 -7.48
N SER A 30 7.88 -16.33 -7.73
CA SER A 30 8.75 -17.51 -7.67
C SER A 30 8.84 -18.14 -6.27
N VAL A 31 8.80 -17.32 -5.20
CA VAL A 31 8.69 -17.82 -3.83
C VAL A 31 7.32 -18.47 -3.61
N ALA A 32 6.24 -17.83 -4.06
CA ALA A 32 4.89 -18.34 -3.89
C ALA A 32 4.74 -19.76 -4.51
N GLU A 33 5.22 -19.92 -5.74
CA GLU A 33 5.19 -21.20 -6.47
C GLU A 33 5.98 -22.30 -5.76
N LYS A 34 7.24 -22.04 -5.38
CA LYS A 34 8.12 -23.06 -4.78
C LYS A 34 7.64 -23.54 -3.41
N PHE A 35 7.03 -22.66 -2.65
CA PHE A 35 6.47 -23.01 -1.35
C PHE A 35 5.00 -23.45 -1.46
N HIS A 36 4.41 -23.51 -2.66
CA HIS A 36 3.00 -23.86 -2.85
C HIS A 36 2.04 -23.02 -1.99
N ILE A 37 2.35 -21.73 -1.84
CA ILE A 37 1.51 -20.74 -1.17
C ILE A 37 0.90 -19.81 -2.22
N SER A 38 -0.29 -19.28 -1.96
CA SER A 38 -0.92 -18.40 -2.94
C SER A 38 -0.14 -17.08 -3.11
N PRO A 39 -0.02 -16.55 -4.34
CA PRO A 39 0.55 -15.22 -4.59
C PRO A 39 -0.13 -14.12 -3.76
N LEU A 40 -1.43 -14.27 -3.50
CA LEU A 40 -2.21 -13.42 -2.59
C LEU A 40 -1.57 -13.31 -1.20
N LEU A 41 -1.12 -14.42 -0.59
CA LEU A 41 -0.54 -14.40 0.75
C LEU A 41 0.81 -13.68 0.77
N ILE A 42 1.64 -13.86 -0.26
CA ILE A 42 2.89 -13.11 -0.40
C ILE A 42 2.62 -11.62 -0.59
N GLY A 43 1.61 -11.27 -1.41
CA GLY A 43 1.14 -9.90 -1.59
C GLY A 43 0.70 -9.25 -0.28
N LEU A 44 -0.16 -9.95 0.46
CA LEU A 44 -0.70 -9.50 1.74
C LEU A 44 0.36 -9.38 2.85
N THR A 45 1.56 -9.95 2.66
CA THR A 45 2.59 -10.02 3.70
C THR A 45 3.89 -9.34 3.28
N ILE A 46 4.80 -10.07 2.63
CA ILE A 46 6.17 -9.61 2.36
C ILE A 46 6.16 -8.37 1.46
N VAL A 47 5.33 -8.39 0.41
CA VAL A 47 5.27 -7.28 -0.55
C VAL A 47 4.64 -6.07 0.12
N ALA A 48 3.46 -6.21 0.73
CA ALA A 48 2.80 -5.11 1.44
C ALA A 48 3.65 -4.50 2.57
N MET A 49 4.31 -5.32 3.39
CA MET A 49 5.17 -4.81 4.47
C MET A 49 6.36 -4.06 3.90
N GLY A 50 6.95 -4.62 2.83
CA GLY A 50 8.15 -4.05 2.22
C GLY A 50 7.87 -2.74 1.50
N THR A 51 6.77 -2.65 0.74
CA THR A 51 6.41 -1.41 0.06
C THR A 51 5.94 -0.33 1.03
N SER A 52 5.33 -0.70 2.17
CA SER A 52 4.85 0.25 3.19
C SER A 52 5.89 0.62 4.26
N ALA A 53 7.14 0.18 4.09
CA ALA A 53 8.25 0.59 4.95
C ALA A 53 8.52 2.11 4.94
N PRO A 54 8.42 2.84 3.81
CA PRO A 54 8.50 4.30 3.77
C PRO A 54 7.44 4.96 4.65
N GLU A 55 6.21 4.45 4.68
CA GLU A 55 5.14 4.96 5.55
C GLU A 55 5.46 4.78 7.02
N VAL A 56 5.96 3.60 7.41
CA VAL A 56 6.44 3.35 8.78
C VAL A 56 7.51 4.38 9.15
N ALA A 57 8.52 4.56 8.29
CA ALA A 57 9.61 5.50 8.54
C ALA A 57 9.12 6.96 8.63
N ALA A 58 8.21 7.37 7.74
CA ALA A 58 7.64 8.71 7.71
C ALA A 58 6.81 9.01 8.98
N SER A 59 5.89 8.10 9.35
CA SER A 59 5.04 8.30 10.53
C SER A 59 5.81 8.19 11.85
N ILE A 60 6.80 7.30 11.96
CA ILE A 60 7.71 7.26 13.13
C ILE A 60 8.49 8.57 13.24
N THR A 61 9.05 9.06 12.13
CA THR A 61 9.83 10.31 12.13
C THR A 61 8.95 11.49 12.52
N ALA A 62 7.74 11.58 11.98
CA ALA A 62 6.77 12.61 12.34
C ALA A 62 6.41 12.55 13.85
N ALA A 63 6.07 11.37 14.36
CA ALA A 63 5.73 11.19 15.77
C ALA A 63 6.91 11.55 16.70
N ALA A 64 8.14 11.15 16.37
CA ALA A 64 9.32 11.48 17.16
C ALA A 64 9.50 13.00 17.34
N HIS A 65 9.16 13.79 16.32
CA HIS A 65 9.23 15.25 16.31
C HIS A 65 7.96 15.96 16.85
N ASN A 66 7.00 15.24 17.45
CA ASN A 66 5.69 15.75 17.89
C ASN A 66 4.73 16.17 16.76
N PHE A 67 4.92 15.69 15.54
CA PHE A 67 4.01 15.95 14.43
C PHE A 67 2.98 14.82 14.29
N GLY A 68 2.16 14.63 15.32
CA GLY A 68 1.14 13.57 15.38
C GLY A 68 0.13 13.61 14.25
N ASP A 69 -0.37 14.81 13.92
CA ASP A 69 -1.27 15.05 12.79
C ASP A 69 -0.66 14.59 11.46
N THR A 70 0.65 14.83 11.27
CA THR A 70 1.37 14.37 10.07
C THR A 70 1.52 12.84 10.07
N ALA A 71 1.77 12.22 11.23
CA ALA A 71 1.90 10.76 11.33
C ALA A 71 0.59 10.04 10.95
N ILE A 72 -0.56 10.54 11.41
CA ILE A 72 -1.89 9.99 11.08
C ILE A 72 -2.32 10.40 9.67
N GLY A 73 -2.07 11.65 9.26
CA GLY A 73 -2.36 12.11 7.91
C GLY A 73 -1.64 11.30 6.84
N ASN A 74 -0.40 10.86 7.10
CA ASN A 74 0.33 9.93 6.24
C ASN A 74 -0.42 8.59 6.08
N VAL A 75 -0.95 8.02 7.18
CA VAL A 75 -1.72 6.76 7.14
C VAL A 75 -3.01 6.91 6.35
N TYR A 76 -3.80 7.95 6.60
CA TYR A 76 -5.07 8.17 5.89
C TYR A 76 -4.84 8.48 4.41
N GLY A 77 -3.86 9.34 4.12
CA GLY A 77 -3.45 9.69 2.77
C GLY A 77 -3.00 8.46 1.98
N SER A 78 -2.09 7.64 2.53
CA SER A 78 -1.63 6.41 1.87
C SER A 78 -2.76 5.41 1.67
N ASN A 79 -3.68 5.25 2.63
CA ASN A 79 -4.82 4.35 2.47
C ASN A 79 -5.77 4.78 1.34
N ILE A 80 -6.12 6.07 1.33
CA ILE A 80 -6.95 6.66 0.27
C ILE A 80 -6.25 6.54 -1.09
N ALA A 81 -4.96 6.89 -1.16
CA ALA A 81 -4.16 6.77 -2.38
C ALA A 81 -4.10 5.32 -2.87
N ASN A 82 -3.82 4.36 -2.00
CA ASN A 82 -3.76 2.95 -2.38
C ASN A 82 -5.10 2.47 -2.96
N LEU A 83 -6.21 2.69 -2.27
CA LEU A 83 -7.49 2.14 -2.76
C LEU A 83 -8.06 2.92 -3.96
N ALA A 84 -7.95 4.24 -3.97
CA ALA A 84 -8.56 5.10 -4.98
C ALA A 84 -7.63 5.34 -6.18
N LEU A 85 -6.39 5.77 -5.93
CA LEU A 85 -5.43 6.09 -7.00
C LEU A 85 -4.77 4.82 -7.55
N VAL A 86 -4.13 4.01 -6.71
CA VAL A 86 -3.39 2.81 -7.16
C VAL A 86 -4.37 1.78 -7.71
N GLY A 87 -5.38 1.40 -6.93
CA GLY A 87 -6.45 0.50 -7.39
C GLY A 87 -7.15 1.02 -8.64
N GLY A 88 -7.40 2.32 -8.72
CA GLY A 88 -8.01 2.98 -9.88
C GLY A 88 -7.15 2.88 -11.14
N ILE A 89 -5.88 3.28 -11.06
CA ILE A 89 -4.91 3.20 -12.18
C ILE A 89 -4.72 1.76 -12.64
N CYS A 90 -4.53 0.81 -11.72
CA CYS A 90 -4.40 -0.60 -12.06
C CYS A 90 -5.62 -1.08 -12.88
N ALA A 91 -6.83 -0.80 -12.42
CA ALA A 91 -8.07 -1.19 -13.10
C ALA A 91 -8.29 -0.50 -14.46
N ILE A 92 -7.81 0.75 -14.63
CA ILE A 92 -7.84 1.47 -15.92
C ILE A 92 -6.92 0.78 -16.92
N ILE A 93 -5.68 0.47 -16.51
CA ILE A 93 -4.69 -0.19 -17.35
C ILE A 93 -5.19 -1.59 -17.72
N ARG A 94 -5.51 -2.41 -16.73
CA ARG A 94 -5.99 -3.78 -16.87
C ARG A 94 -7.07 -4.09 -15.84
N PRO A 95 -8.30 -4.50 -16.25
CA PRO A 95 -9.33 -4.91 -15.32
C PRO A 95 -8.86 -6.02 -14.38
N ILE A 96 -9.06 -5.83 -13.08
CA ILE A 96 -8.53 -6.70 -12.03
C ILE A 96 -9.58 -7.73 -11.63
N ARG A 97 -9.26 -9.03 -11.73
CA ARG A 97 -10.16 -10.10 -11.29
C ARG A 97 -10.00 -10.36 -9.80
N ILE A 98 -11.12 -10.50 -9.09
CA ILE A 98 -11.12 -10.72 -7.63
C ILE A 98 -11.63 -12.12 -7.31
N GLY A 99 -10.76 -12.90 -6.66
CA GLY A 99 -11.08 -14.25 -6.15
C GLY A 99 -12.17 -14.23 -5.08
N ARG A 100 -12.95 -15.32 -4.98
CA ARG A 100 -14.02 -15.45 -3.96
C ARG A 100 -13.49 -15.38 -2.53
N SER A 101 -12.29 -15.91 -2.28
CA SER A 101 -11.62 -15.85 -0.98
C SER A 101 -11.35 -14.42 -0.54
N ILE A 102 -10.90 -13.57 -1.47
CA ILE A 102 -10.63 -12.15 -1.23
C ILE A 102 -11.91 -11.43 -0.80
N VAL A 103 -13.00 -11.64 -1.53
CA VAL A 103 -14.31 -11.02 -1.22
C VAL A 103 -14.84 -11.43 0.14
N ARG A 104 -14.65 -12.70 0.53
CA ARG A 104 -15.26 -13.24 1.76
C ARG A 104 -14.41 -13.04 3.01
N ARG A 105 -13.10 -12.82 2.86
CA ARG A 105 -12.16 -12.76 4.00
C ARG A 105 -11.35 -11.48 4.03
N GLU A 106 -10.71 -11.10 2.94
CA GLU A 106 -9.75 -9.99 2.92
C GLU A 106 -10.44 -8.62 2.84
N LEU A 107 -11.48 -8.46 2.01
CA LEU A 107 -12.24 -7.21 1.92
C LEU A 107 -13.00 -6.86 3.20
N PRO A 108 -13.68 -7.81 3.88
CA PRO A 108 -14.30 -7.52 5.17
C PRO A 108 -13.25 -7.20 6.25
N ALA A 109 -12.12 -7.91 6.26
CA ALA A 109 -11.03 -7.62 7.19
C ALA A 109 -10.47 -6.20 6.98
N LEU A 110 -10.24 -5.79 5.74
CA LEU A 110 -9.84 -4.43 5.39
C LEU A 110 -10.83 -3.40 5.95
N PHE A 111 -12.13 -3.57 5.70
CA PHE A 111 -13.14 -2.63 6.16
C PHE A 111 -13.22 -2.55 7.69
N VAL A 112 -13.19 -3.70 8.37
CA VAL A 112 -13.21 -3.78 9.84
C VAL A 112 -11.95 -3.15 10.44
N VAL A 113 -10.78 -3.38 9.86
CA VAL A 113 -9.53 -2.76 10.31
C VAL A 113 -9.58 -1.24 10.14
N SER A 114 -10.09 -0.73 9.01
CA SER A 114 -10.29 0.72 8.83
C SER A 114 -11.26 1.32 9.86
N MET A 115 -12.31 0.58 10.23
CA MET A 115 -13.26 0.95 11.31
C MET A 115 -12.65 0.97 12.70
N LEU A 116 -11.64 0.14 12.94
CA LEU A 116 -11.03 -0.02 14.27
C LEU A 116 -10.36 1.26 14.79
N LEU A 117 -9.91 2.17 13.93
CA LEU A 117 -9.26 3.40 14.37
C LEU A 117 -10.23 4.41 15.03
N TRP A 118 -11.53 4.38 14.71
CA TRP A 118 -12.49 5.31 15.32
C TRP A 118 -12.51 5.25 16.86
N PRO A 119 -12.75 4.08 17.49
CA PRO A 119 -12.74 4.00 18.95
C PRO A 119 -11.36 4.27 19.55
N VAL A 120 -10.28 3.98 18.82
CA VAL A 120 -8.90 4.20 19.26
C VAL A 120 -8.54 5.68 19.33
N LEU A 121 -9.11 6.51 18.46
CA LEU A 121 -8.77 7.93 18.35
C LEU A 121 -9.89 8.86 18.87
N PHE A 122 -10.89 8.30 19.56
CA PHE A 122 -12.09 9.02 19.96
C PHE A 122 -11.81 10.15 20.96
N ASP A 123 -10.86 9.96 21.88
CA ASP A 123 -10.44 10.95 22.87
C ASP A 123 -9.41 11.95 22.30
N LEU A 124 -9.19 11.92 20.98
CA LEU A 124 -8.24 12.76 20.25
C LEU A 124 -6.77 12.54 20.64
N GLN A 125 -6.46 11.41 21.27
CA GLN A 125 -5.09 11.04 21.62
C GLN A 125 -4.79 9.63 21.14
N LEU A 126 -3.56 9.43 20.66
CA LEU A 126 -3.05 8.08 20.47
C LEU A 126 -2.10 7.75 21.63
N SER A 127 -2.58 6.97 22.58
CA SER A 127 -1.80 6.56 23.73
C SER A 127 -0.87 5.37 23.43
N ARG A 128 0.08 5.08 24.32
CA ARG A 128 0.90 3.86 24.20
C ARG A 128 0.05 2.59 24.33
N SER A 129 -1.00 2.61 25.16
CA SER A 129 -1.92 1.48 25.30
C SER A 129 -2.64 1.17 23.99
N ASP A 130 -3.14 2.20 23.31
CA ASP A 130 -3.78 2.04 22.01
C ASP A 130 -2.83 1.47 20.97
N ALA A 131 -1.61 2.00 20.95
CA ALA A 131 -0.55 1.53 20.07
C ALA A 131 -0.20 0.05 20.33
N VAL A 132 -0.11 -0.38 21.59
CA VAL A 132 0.09 -1.79 21.95
C VAL A 132 -1.08 -2.65 21.49
N ILE A 133 -2.33 -2.20 21.67
CA ILE A 133 -3.53 -2.93 21.24
C ILE A 133 -3.50 -3.14 19.72
N LEU A 134 -3.26 -2.08 18.95
CA LEU A 134 -3.14 -2.16 17.48
C LEU A 134 -2.02 -3.11 17.05
N LEU A 135 -0.88 -3.09 17.73
CA LEU A 135 0.24 -4.00 17.45
C LEU A 135 -0.09 -5.46 17.76
N VAL A 136 -0.82 -5.73 18.86
CA VAL A 136 -1.28 -7.08 19.20
C VAL A 136 -2.27 -7.59 18.15
N ILE A 137 -3.19 -6.74 17.68
CA ILE A 137 -4.13 -7.08 16.61
C ILE A 137 -3.38 -7.38 15.31
N PHE A 138 -2.38 -6.55 14.96
CA PHE A 138 -1.48 -6.81 13.84
C PHE A 138 -0.78 -8.17 13.96
N ALA A 139 -0.16 -8.44 15.11
CA ALA A 139 0.56 -9.69 15.36
C ALA A 139 -0.38 -10.91 15.28
N ALA A 140 -1.60 -10.80 15.81
CA ALA A 140 -2.61 -11.85 15.72
C ALA A 140 -3.06 -12.10 14.28
N LEU A 141 -3.32 -11.04 13.50
CA LEU A 141 -3.68 -11.15 12.09
C LEU A 141 -2.54 -11.78 11.28
N MET A 142 -1.31 -11.33 11.48
CA MET A 142 -0.14 -11.92 10.83
C MET A 142 0.07 -13.38 11.24
N GLY A 143 -0.13 -13.72 12.50
CA GLY A 143 -0.13 -15.10 12.98
C GLY A 143 -1.16 -15.97 12.27
N PHE A 144 -2.39 -15.44 12.06
CA PHE A 144 -3.43 -16.12 11.29
C PHE A 144 -3.06 -16.30 9.82
N VAL A 145 -2.52 -15.27 9.17
CA VAL A 145 -2.08 -15.33 7.76
C VAL A 145 -0.93 -16.33 7.58
N VAL A 146 0.07 -16.31 8.47
CA VAL A 146 1.18 -17.27 8.45
C VAL A 146 0.71 -18.68 8.75
N HIS A 147 -0.24 -18.87 9.67
CA HIS A 147 -0.84 -20.17 9.94
C HIS A 147 -1.58 -20.70 8.71
N ALA A 148 -2.36 -19.86 8.03
CA ALA A 148 -3.05 -20.21 6.79
C ALA A 148 -2.06 -20.61 5.68
N ALA A 149 -0.95 -19.87 5.54
CA ALA A 149 0.13 -20.22 4.62
C ALA A 149 0.75 -21.58 4.95
N ARG A 150 1.13 -21.81 6.22
CA ARG A 150 1.70 -23.10 6.66
C ARG A 150 0.75 -24.27 6.45
N LYS A 151 -0.56 -24.05 6.62
CA LYS A 151 -1.57 -25.07 6.35
C LYS A 151 -1.57 -25.45 4.87
N GLN A 152 -1.55 -24.48 3.95
CA GLN A 152 -1.45 -24.73 2.50
C GLN A 152 -0.20 -25.53 2.13
N ILE A 153 0.96 -25.15 2.68
CA ILE A 153 2.23 -25.87 2.47
C ILE A 153 2.10 -27.35 2.88
N LYS A 154 1.52 -27.61 4.06
CA LYS A 154 1.42 -28.96 4.62
C LYS A 154 0.40 -29.85 3.91
N THR A 155 -0.75 -29.30 3.51
CA THR A 155 -1.83 -30.10 2.93
C THR A 155 -1.71 -30.25 1.42
N GLY A 156 -0.83 -29.50 0.76
CA GLY A 156 -0.73 -29.47 -0.71
C GLY A 156 -2.01 -28.99 -1.41
N THR A 157 -3.05 -28.63 -0.65
CA THR A 157 -4.32 -28.13 -1.17
C THR A 157 -4.16 -26.66 -1.53
N VAL A 158 -3.59 -26.43 -2.70
CA VAL A 158 -3.97 -25.28 -3.50
C VAL A 158 -5.39 -25.57 -3.97
N ASN A 159 -6.35 -24.71 -3.64
CA ASN A 159 -7.76 -24.95 -3.99
C ASN A 159 -7.89 -25.24 -5.49
N ALA A 160 -8.77 -26.16 -5.91
CA ALA A 160 -9.01 -26.55 -7.31
C ALA A 160 -9.47 -25.39 -8.25
N SER A 161 -9.65 -24.18 -7.73
CA SER A 161 -9.86 -22.95 -8.50
C SER A 161 -8.56 -22.21 -8.86
N GLN A 162 -7.43 -22.63 -8.30
CA GLN A 162 -6.07 -22.10 -8.50
C GLN A 162 -5.17 -23.07 -9.28
N SER A 163 -5.60 -24.32 -9.48
CA SER A 163 -4.90 -25.30 -10.33
C SER A 163 -4.82 -24.86 -11.79
N ASP A 164 -5.82 -24.17 -12.31
CA ASP A 164 -5.82 -23.66 -13.69
C ASP A 164 -4.85 -22.49 -13.87
N ILE A 165 -4.62 -21.69 -12.81
CA ILE A 165 -3.63 -20.59 -12.81
C ILE A 165 -2.21 -21.17 -12.72
N LEU A 166 -1.99 -22.21 -11.92
CA LEU A 166 -0.70 -22.88 -11.86
C LEU A 166 -0.40 -23.67 -13.14
N ALA A 167 -1.38 -24.27 -13.80
CA ALA A 167 -1.16 -25.01 -15.05
C ALA A 167 -0.76 -24.10 -16.23
N GLU A 168 -1.28 -22.87 -16.29
CA GLU A 168 -0.84 -21.87 -17.28
C GLU A 168 0.54 -21.26 -16.94
N VAL A 169 0.90 -21.20 -15.64
CA VAL A 169 2.14 -20.58 -15.14
C VAL A 169 3.32 -21.56 -15.02
N GLU A 170 3.06 -22.86 -14.85
CA GLU A 170 4.07 -23.94 -14.84
C GLU A 170 4.93 -23.96 -16.10
N THR A 171 4.42 -23.40 -17.21
CA THR A 171 5.18 -23.29 -18.48
C THR A 171 6.24 -22.17 -18.49
N HIS A 172 6.26 -21.28 -17.49
CA HIS A 172 7.16 -20.11 -17.46
C HIS A 172 8.09 -20.00 -16.24
N ALA A 173 8.05 -20.95 -15.31
CA ALA A 173 9.01 -21.00 -14.22
C ALA A 173 10.41 -21.38 -14.77
N LYS A 174 11.22 -20.36 -15.09
CA LYS A 174 12.69 -20.54 -15.06
C LYS A 174 13.02 -21.10 -13.68
N ASN A 175 13.64 -22.29 -13.63
CA ASN A 175 14.21 -22.96 -12.44
C ASN A 175 15.22 -22.07 -11.69
N LYS A 176 14.79 -20.94 -11.14
CA LYS A 176 15.60 -20.09 -10.27
C LYS A 176 15.68 -20.80 -8.92
N PRO A 177 16.80 -20.84 -8.21
CA PRO A 177 16.85 -21.36 -6.84
C PRO A 177 16.17 -20.40 -5.84
N VAL A 178 15.70 -20.90 -4.68
CA VAL A 178 14.97 -20.09 -3.67
C VAL A 178 15.76 -18.87 -3.23
N TYR A 179 17.07 -19.03 -2.98
CA TYR A 179 17.93 -17.92 -2.57
C TYR A 179 17.92 -16.78 -3.59
N LEU A 180 17.87 -17.11 -4.89
CA LEU A 180 17.82 -16.09 -5.94
C LEU A 180 16.49 -15.35 -5.91
N SER A 181 15.37 -16.04 -5.66
CA SER A 181 14.05 -15.40 -5.50
C SER A 181 14.03 -14.46 -4.28
N VAL A 182 14.67 -14.85 -3.18
CA VAL A 182 14.82 -13.98 -1.98
C VAL A 182 15.69 -12.77 -2.29
N VAL A 183 16.82 -12.94 -2.99
CA VAL A 183 17.67 -11.83 -3.44
C VAL A 183 16.89 -10.87 -4.34
N LEU A 184 16.07 -11.38 -5.27
CA LEU A 184 15.22 -10.55 -6.13
C LEU A 184 14.21 -9.72 -5.33
N ILE A 185 13.57 -10.32 -4.31
CA ILE A 185 12.67 -9.59 -3.40
C ILE A 185 13.43 -8.48 -2.68
N VAL A 186 14.59 -8.79 -2.08
CA VAL A 186 15.38 -7.82 -1.30
C VAL A 186 15.86 -6.68 -2.19
N LEU A 187 16.44 -6.99 -3.36
CA LEU A 187 16.88 -5.98 -4.32
C LEU A 187 15.71 -5.16 -4.86
N GLY A 188 14.56 -5.79 -5.07
CA GLY A 188 13.33 -5.12 -5.46
C GLY A 188 12.87 -4.13 -4.38
N LEU A 189 12.79 -4.53 -3.12
CA LEU A 189 12.39 -3.64 -2.02
C LEU A 189 13.36 -2.47 -1.81
N VAL A 190 14.67 -2.75 -1.81
CA VAL A 190 15.70 -1.70 -1.70
C VAL A 190 15.63 -0.75 -2.90
N GLY A 191 15.47 -1.29 -4.11
CA GLY A 191 15.33 -0.50 -5.33
C GLY A 191 14.07 0.35 -5.33
N LEU A 192 12.94 -0.16 -4.83
CA LEU A 192 11.70 0.60 -4.72
C LEU A 192 11.84 1.76 -3.73
N ALA A 193 12.39 1.51 -2.54
CA ALA A 193 12.62 2.55 -1.54
C ALA A 193 13.59 3.62 -2.05
N GLY A 194 14.72 3.21 -2.65
CA GLY A 194 15.70 4.14 -3.22
C GLY A 194 15.18 4.91 -4.44
N GLY A 195 14.41 4.25 -5.31
CA GLY A 195 13.78 4.86 -6.47
C GLY A 195 12.72 5.89 -6.06
N ALA A 196 11.87 5.57 -5.08
CA ALA A 196 10.88 6.49 -4.53
C ALA A 196 11.56 7.71 -3.87
N ASP A 197 12.56 7.51 -3.00
CA ASP A 197 13.30 8.61 -2.37
C ASP A 197 13.95 9.53 -3.42
N LEU A 198 14.58 8.95 -4.45
CA LEU A 198 15.21 9.71 -5.52
C LEU A 198 14.17 10.53 -6.31
N THR A 199 13.07 9.90 -6.72
CA THR A 199 11.98 10.56 -7.45
C THR A 199 11.38 11.70 -6.64
N VAL A 200 11.09 11.46 -5.35
CA VAL A 200 10.48 12.46 -4.47
C VAL A 200 11.43 13.64 -4.26
N ARG A 201 12.71 13.40 -3.92
CA ARG A 201 13.69 14.47 -3.71
C ARG A 201 13.87 15.33 -4.95
N SER A 202 13.96 14.71 -6.13
CA SER A 202 14.08 15.44 -7.39
C SER A 202 12.82 16.24 -7.71
N ALA A 203 11.64 15.66 -7.54
CA ALA A 203 10.36 16.33 -7.75
C ALA A 203 10.17 17.51 -6.78
N VAL A 204 10.51 17.35 -5.50
CA VAL A 204 10.49 18.41 -4.49
C VAL A 204 11.43 19.55 -4.90
N PHE A 205 12.65 19.24 -5.32
CA PHE A 205 13.63 20.26 -5.76
C PHE A 205 13.11 21.06 -6.96
N ILE A 206 12.58 20.38 -7.98
CA ILE A 206 11.99 21.02 -9.17
C ILE A 206 10.78 21.87 -8.76
N GLY A 207 9.91 21.35 -7.90
CA GLY A 207 8.74 22.05 -7.39
C GLY A 207 9.10 23.36 -6.67
N LYS A 208 10.09 23.32 -5.77
CA LYS A 208 10.59 24.52 -5.08
C LYS A 208 11.15 25.55 -6.06
N ALA A 209 11.94 25.11 -7.04
CA ALA A 209 12.49 25.99 -8.06
C ALA A 209 11.43 26.57 -9.02
N ALA A 210 10.31 25.86 -9.19
CA ALA A 210 9.13 26.34 -9.93
C ALA A 210 8.22 27.27 -9.10
N GLY A 211 8.59 27.59 -7.85
CA GLY A 211 7.82 28.47 -6.97
C GLY A 211 6.65 27.81 -6.26
N LEU A 212 6.57 26.47 -6.24
CA LEU A 212 5.57 25.77 -5.43
C LEU A 212 5.85 25.98 -3.94
N SER A 213 4.80 26.29 -3.16
CA SER A 213 4.93 26.41 -1.71
C SER A 213 5.17 25.05 -1.06
N GLU A 214 5.78 25.05 0.14
CA GLU A 214 6.03 23.82 0.89
C GLU A 214 4.74 23.05 1.19
N ALA A 215 3.64 23.76 1.44
CA ALA A 215 2.32 23.17 1.61
C ALA A 215 1.86 22.41 0.36
N VAL A 216 2.00 23.00 -0.83
CA VAL A 216 1.62 22.34 -2.08
C VAL A 216 2.49 21.11 -2.33
N ILE A 217 3.80 21.21 -2.09
CA ILE A 217 4.74 20.09 -2.25
C ILE A 217 4.40 18.95 -1.29
N GLY A 218 4.13 19.26 -0.02
CA GLY A 218 3.77 18.29 1.00
C GLY A 218 2.48 17.56 0.67
N LEU A 219 1.43 18.32 0.32
CA LEU A 219 0.12 17.77 0.00
C LEU A 219 0.10 16.97 -1.30
N THR A 220 1.00 17.23 -2.26
CA THR A 220 0.96 16.59 -3.58
C THR A 220 2.13 15.63 -3.80
N ILE A 221 3.34 16.18 -3.98
CA ILE A 221 4.53 15.42 -4.38
C ILE A 221 4.92 14.41 -3.30
N ILE A 222 4.97 14.84 -2.03
CA ILE A 222 5.37 13.97 -0.92
C ILE A 222 4.28 12.91 -0.66
N ALA A 223 3.01 13.32 -0.62
CA ALA A 223 1.88 12.43 -0.39
C ALA A 223 1.75 11.33 -1.47
N ILE A 224 1.94 11.67 -2.75
CA ILE A 224 1.95 10.66 -3.83
C ILE A 224 3.26 9.85 -3.78
N GLY A 225 4.35 10.50 -3.37
CA GLY A 225 5.69 9.96 -3.32
C GLY A 225 5.85 8.70 -2.48
N THR A 226 5.25 8.69 -1.28
CA THR A 226 5.30 7.54 -0.37
C THR A 226 4.56 6.33 -0.93
N SER A 227 3.52 6.54 -1.73
CA SER A 227 2.76 5.45 -2.40
C SER A 227 3.30 5.04 -3.77
N LEU A 228 4.45 5.59 -4.22
CA LEU A 228 5.08 5.18 -5.49
C LEU A 228 5.52 3.70 -5.50
N PRO A 229 6.10 3.13 -4.42
CA PRO A 229 6.41 1.71 -4.35
C PRO A 229 5.18 0.82 -4.57
N GLU A 230 4.07 1.11 -3.89
CA GLU A 230 2.78 0.43 -4.02
C GLU A 230 2.24 0.57 -5.43
N LEU A 231 2.17 1.80 -5.96
CA LEU A 231 1.68 2.07 -7.31
C LEU A 231 2.43 1.23 -8.33
N THR A 232 3.76 1.29 -8.30
CA THR A 232 4.59 0.63 -9.29
C THR A 232 4.51 -0.88 -9.15
N THR A 233 4.52 -1.40 -7.93
CA THR A 233 4.43 -2.84 -7.65
C THR A 233 3.07 -3.41 -8.08
N CYS A 234 1.97 -2.74 -7.74
CA CYS A 234 0.62 -3.17 -8.10
C CYS A 234 0.39 -3.11 -9.62
N VAL A 235 0.87 -2.06 -10.29
CA VAL A 235 0.78 -1.93 -11.75
C VAL A 235 1.58 -3.02 -12.44
N VAL A 236 2.85 -3.24 -12.05
CA VAL A 236 3.69 -4.28 -12.66
C VAL A 236 3.11 -5.67 -12.42
N ALA A 237 2.63 -5.97 -11.20
CA ALA A 237 1.99 -7.24 -10.89
C ALA A 237 0.74 -7.48 -11.76
N SER A 238 -0.14 -6.48 -11.90
CA SER A 238 -1.34 -6.60 -12.71
C SER A 238 -1.02 -6.73 -14.20
N VAL A 239 -0.08 -5.93 -14.73
CA VAL A 239 0.35 -6.03 -16.14
C VAL A 239 0.90 -7.43 -16.45
N LYS A 240 1.65 -8.03 -15.52
CA LYS A 240 2.13 -9.42 -15.62
C LYS A 240 1.05 -10.50 -15.41
N GLY A 241 -0.16 -10.13 -15.02
CA GLY A 241 -1.29 -11.05 -14.82
C GLY A 241 -1.34 -11.67 -13.43
N HIS A 242 -0.55 -11.18 -12.48
CA HIS A 242 -0.58 -11.59 -11.08
C HIS A 242 -1.58 -10.73 -10.29
N ASP A 243 -2.85 -10.75 -10.69
CA ASP A 243 -3.93 -9.94 -10.07
C ASP A 243 -4.07 -10.23 -8.56
N ASP A 244 -3.94 -11.50 -8.15
CA ASP A 244 -3.97 -11.91 -6.73
C ASP A 244 -2.84 -11.27 -5.92
N LEU A 245 -1.64 -11.12 -6.51
CA LEU A 245 -0.50 -10.47 -5.87
C LEU A 245 -0.74 -8.95 -5.76
N SER A 246 -1.25 -8.34 -6.84
CA SER A 246 -1.56 -6.90 -6.90
C SER A 246 -2.61 -6.50 -5.86
N ILE A 247 -3.75 -7.22 -5.81
CA ILE A 247 -4.81 -6.98 -4.81
C ILE A 247 -4.35 -7.33 -3.40
N GLY A 248 -3.56 -8.40 -3.24
CA GLY A 248 -2.95 -8.75 -1.96
C GLY A 248 -2.09 -7.62 -1.41
N ASN A 249 -1.24 -7.03 -2.26
CA ASN A 249 -0.43 -5.87 -1.90
C ASN A 249 -1.31 -4.68 -1.49
N LEU A 250 -2.31 -4.33 -2.30
CA LEU A 250 -3.21 -3.22 -2.05
C LEU A 250 -3.92 -3.33 -0.69
N ILE A 251 -4.51 -4.50 -0.42
CA ILE A 251 -5.25 -4.77 0.82
C ILE A 251 -4.28 -4.82 2.01
N GLY A 252 -3.15 -5.52 1.84
CA GLY A 252 -2.13 -5.69 2.88
C GLY A 252 -1.56 -4.36 3.33
N SER A 253 -1.15 -3.50 2.39
CA SER A 253 -0.59 -2.17 2.70
C SER A 253 -1.57 -1.30 3.49
N ASN A 254 -2.86 -1.34 3.16
CA ASN A 254 -3.88 -0.58 3.93
C ASN A 254 -4.06 -1.09 5.36
N ILE A 255 -4.07 -2.42 5.53
CA ILE A 255 -4.14 -3.06 6.85
C ILE A 255 -2.87 -2.72 7.66
N PHE A 256 -1.70 -2.72 7.02
CA PHE A 256 -0.43 -2.44 7.67
C PHE A 256 -0.28 -0.98 8.05
N ASN A 257 -0.69 -0.07 7.18
CA ASN A 257 -0.77 1.35 7.49
C ASN A 257 -1.66 1.58 8.72
N THR A 258 -2.81 0.93 8.76
CA THR A 258 -3.77 1.11 9.85
C THR A 258 -3.27 0.51 11.17
N LEU A 259 -2.69 -0.69 11.15
CA LEU A 259 -2.30 -1.38 12.37
C LEU A 259 -0.83 -1.15 12.74
N LEU A 260 0.10 -1.39 11.83
CA LEU A 260 1.54 -1.34 12.09
C LEU A 260 2.07 0.10 12.09
N VAL A 261 1.73 0.92 11.09
CA VAL A 261 2.26 2.29 10.99
C VAL A 261 1.75 3.15 12.14
N VAL A 262 0.43 3.11 12.43
CA VAL A 262 -0.15 3.84 13.58
C VAL A 262 0.45 3.36 14.90
N SER A 263 0.53 2.04 15.13
CA SER A 263 1.06 1.51 16.40
C SER A 263 2.53 1.86 16.60
N THR A 264 3.37 1.69 15.58
CA THR A 264 4.81 2.00 15.71
C THR A 264 5.03 3.48 15.97
N ALA A 265 4.29 4.38 15.32
CA ALA A 265 4.34 5.81 15.59
C ALA A 265 3.92 6.14 17.04
N GLY A 266 2.80 5.60 17.52
CA GLY A 266 2.32 5.84 18.89
C GLY A 266 3.19 5.22 19.99
N LEU A 267 3.85 4.09 19.72
CA LEU A 267 4.82 3.48 20.64
C LEU A 267 6.06 4.34 20.82
N VAL A 268 6.58 4.92 19.72
CA VAL A 268 7.73 5.82 19.75
C VAL A 268 7.39 7.05 20.58
N ARG A 269 6.27 7.70 20.28
CA ARG A 269 5.81 8.86 21.04
C ARG A 269 4.29 9.00 20.94
N PRO A 270 3.56 8.98 22.07
CA PRO A 270 2.15 9.36 22.09
C PRO A 270 1.94 10.79 21.62
N PHE A 271 0.83 11.06 20.95
CA PHE A 271 0.52 12.38 20.41
C PHE A 271 -0.98 12.68 20.41
N SER A 272 -1.30 13.96 20.49
CA SER A 272 -2.66 14.48 20.27
C SER A 272 -2.94 14.62 18.78
N ILE A 273 -4.21 14.49 18.41
CA ILE A 273 -4.68 14.53 17.02
C ILE A 273 -5.74 15.61 16.87
N ASN A 274 -5.69 16.34 15.76
CA ASN A 274 -6.69 17.33 15.42
C ASN A 274 -8.09 16.69 15.22
N PRO A 275 -9.17 17.25 15.80
CA PRO A 275 -10.54 16.77 15.59
C PRO A 275 -10.97 16.61 14.13
N ARG A 276 -10.37 17.39 13.23
CA ARG A 276 -10.62 17.28 11.79
C ARG A 276 -10.17 15.92 11.24
N LEU A 277 -9.02 15.42 11.69
CA LEU A 277 -8.46 14.15 11.26
C LEU A 277 -9.33 12.99 11.75
N THR A 278 -9.79 13.03 13.01
CA THR A 278 -10.68 11.99 13.56
C THR A 278 -12.10 12.08 13.01
N GLY A 279 -12.53 13.26 12.54
CA GLY A 279 -13.80 13.48 11.87
C GLY A 279 -13.72 13.26 10.35
N THR A 280 -13.62 14.35 9.59
CA THR A 280 -13.81 14.35 8.14
C THR A 280 -12.83 13.45 7.42
N ASP A 281 -11.53 13.59 7.67
CA ASP A 281 -10.50 12.88 6.90
C ASP A 281 -10.57 11.36 7.17
N TYR A 282 -10.82 10.95 8.42
CA TYR A 282 -11.08 9.56 8.78
C TYR A 282 -12.30 8.98 8.04
N TRP A 283 -13.45 9.67 8.05
CA TRP A 283 -14.65 9.18 7.37
C TRP A 283 -14.51 9.16 5.85
N VAL A 284 -13.68 10.03 5.27
CA VAL A 284 -13.31 9.94 3.85
C VAL A 284 -12.51 8.67 3.57
N MET A 285 -11.49 8.37 4.39
CA MET A 285 -10.71 7.12 4.26
C MET A 285 -11.61 5.88 4.35
N VAL A 286 -12.51 5.87 5.32
CA VAL A 286 -13.53 4.83 5.48
C VAL A 286 -14.45 4.75 4.26
N GLY A 287 -14.95 5.88 3.78
CA GLY A 287 -15.86 5.93 2.64
C GLY A 287 -15.21 5.41 1.37
N VAL A 288 -13.94 5.77 1.13
CA VAL A 288 -13.12 5.22 0.03
C VAL A 288 -12.91 3.72 0.20
N THR A 289 -12.63 3.26 1.43
CA THR A 289 -12.52 1.82 1.72
C THR A 289 -13.82 1.10 1.41
N GLY A 290 -14.97 1.63 1.87
CA GLY A 290 -16.29 1.08 1.61
C GLY A 290 -16.64 1.06 0.13
N LEU A 291 -16.32 2.13 -0.61
CA LEU A 291 -16.49 2.20 -2.06
C LEU A 291 -15.66 1.12 -2.77
N PHE A 292 -14.37 1.00 -2.41
CA PHE A 292 -13.50 -0.02 -2.96
C PHE A 292 -14.02 -1.43 -2.68
N VAL A 293 -14.43 -1.71 -1.43
CA VAL A 293 -15.01 -3.00 -1.01
C VAL A 293 -16.33 -3.29 -1.74
N ALA A 294 -17.20 -2.30 -1.91
CA ALA A 294 -18.48 -2.46 -2.62
C ALA A 294 -18.26 -2.78 -4.10
N ILE A 295 -17.42 -2.00 -4.79
CA ILE A 295 -17.05 -2.26 -6.19
C ILE A 295 -16.47 -3.66 -6.32
N SER A 296 -15.49 -3.97 -5.48
CA SER A 296 -14.75 -5.23 -5.51
C SER A 296 -15.62 -6.46 -5.20
N GLY A 297 -16.53 -6.32 -4.23
CA GLY A 297 -17.40 -7.40 -3.76
C GLY A 297 -18.57 -7.69 -4.70
N ILE A 298 -19.19 -6.65 -5.27
CA ILE A 298 -20.39 -6.79 -6.12
C ILE A 298 -20.02 -7.35 -7.49
N THR A 299 -19.02 -6.76 -8.15
CA THR A 299 -18.71 -7.13 -9.54
C THR A 299 -17.70 -8.28 -9.63
N ARG A 300 -16.95 -8.54 -8.55
CA ARG A 300 -15.78 -9.46 -8.51
C ARG A 300 -14.73 -9.16 -9.59
N ASN A 301 -14.82 -7.99 -10.20
CA ASN A 301 -13.97 -7.54 -11.29
C ASN A 301 -13.98 -6.01 -11.30
N ILE A 302 -12.85 -5.40 -10.99
CA ILE A 302 -12.71 -3.94 -11.05
C ILE A 302 -12.49 -3.57 -12.50
N LYS A 303 -13.59 -3.21 -13.17
CA LYS A 303 -13.57 -2.78 -14.58
C LYS A 303 -12.95 -1.39 -14.72
N ARG A 304 -12.58 -1.01 -15.95
CA ARG A 304 -12.03 0.32 -16.27
C ARG A 304 -12.90 1.47 -15.77
N LEU A 305 -14.22 1.37 -15.89
CA LEU A 305 -15.14 2.40 -15.38
C LEU A 305 -15.04 2.56 -13.86
N SER A 306 -15.00 1.45 -13.12
CA SER A 306 -14.76 1.47 -11.68
C SER A 306 -13.40 2.08 -11.34
N GLY A 307 -12.38 1.79 -12.14
CA GLY A 307 -11.07 2.42 -12.02
C GLY A 307 -11.09 3.94 -12.23
N ILE A 308 -11.82 4.42 -13.23
CA ILE A 308 -12.03 5.86 -13.47
C ILE A 308 -12.73 6.50 -12.28
N ILE A 309 -13.78 5.86 -11.74
CA ILE A 309 -14.51 6.35 -10.57
C ILE A 309 -13.57 6.47 -9.36
N LEU A 310 -12.79 5.43 -9.06
CA LEU A 310 -11.83 5.43 -7.96
C LEU A 310 -10.77 6.53 -8.13
N THR A 311 -10.16 6.65 -9.30
CA THR A 311 -9.16 7.70 -9.58
C THR A 311 -9.80 9.11 -9.49
N ALA A 312 -11.02 9.29 -9.98
CA ALA A 312 -11.74 10.55 -9.86
C ALA A 312 -12.06 10.90 -8.39
N THR A 313 -12.40 9.91 -7.56
CA THR A 313 -12.57 10.09 -6.12
C THR A 313 -11.26 10.57 -5.46
N TYR A 314 -10.12 10.00 -5.85
CA TYR A 314 -8.82 10.48 -5.35
C TYR A 314 -8.55 11.94 -5.76
N ILE A 315 -8.78 12.30 -7.02
CA ILE A 315 -8.59 13.67 -7.51
C ILE A 315 -9.53 14.64 -6.78
N ALA A 316 -10.78 14.25 -6.55
CA ALA A 316 -11.75 15.04 -5.78
C ALA A 316 -11.29 15.24 -4.33
N TYR A 317 -10.79 14.19 -3.68
CA TYR A 317 -10.21 14.27 -2.33
C TYR A 317 -9.00 15.21 -2.30
N MET A 318 -8.07 15.08 -3.24
CA MET A 318 -6.92 15.97 -3.35
C MET A 318 -7.32 17.43 -3.55
N THR A 319 -8.35 17.68 -4.37
CA THR A 319 -8.91 19.02 -4.59
C THR A 319 -9.55 19.56 -3.31
N TYR A 320 -10.31 18.73 -2.59
CA TYR A 320 -10.88 19.09 -1.30
C TYR A 320 -9.80 19.47 -0.29
N VAL A 321 -8.78 18.63 -0.11
CA VAL A 321 -7.66 18.91 0.79
C VAL A 321 -6.96 20.21 0.38
N PHE A 322 -6.73 20.42 -0.92
CA PHE A 322 -6.07 21.62 -1.42
C PHE A 322 -6.88 22.90 -1.20
N VAL A 323 -8.20 22.88 -1.41
CA VAL A 323 -9.05 24.08 -1.29
C VAL A 323 -9.33 24.41 0.17
N PHE A 324 -9.62 23.40 1.00
CA PHE A 324 -10.13 23.58 2.36
C PHE A 324 -9.08 23.43 3.48
N THR A 325 -7.81 23.19 3.13
CA THR A 325 -6.71 23.00 4.12
C THR A 325 -5.55 23.95 3.88
N ARG A 326 -5.67 24.90 2.96
CA ARG A 326 -4.63 25.90 2.63
C ARG A 326 -4.31 26.91 3.74
N GLY A 327 -5.00 26.85 4.88
CA GLY A 327 -4.92 27.84 5.97
C GLY A 327 -4.79 27.25 7.37
N VAL A 328 -4.34 25.99 7.50
CA VAL A 328 -3.95 25.39 8.79
C VAL A 328 -2.45 25.18 8.79
#